data_AF-A0A838PAU4-F1
#
_entry.id   AF-A0A838PAU4-F1
#
_cell.length_a   1.000
_cell.length_b   1.000
_cell.length_c   1.000
_cell.angle_alpha   90.00
_cell.angle_beta   90.00
_cell.angle_gamma   90.00
#
_symmetry.space_group_name_H-M   'P 1'
#
loop_
_entity.id
_entity.type
_entity.pdbx_description
1 polymer ?
#
loop_
_entity_poly.entity_id
_entity_poly.type
_entity_poly.pdbx_seq_one_letter_code
_entity_poly.pdbx_strand_id
1 'polypeptide(L)' 'MIIGEVAQSHDGSLGLAHAFIDAIADAGADAIKFQTHIAAAESTPDEPWRVKFSPQDATRYDYWKRMEFT' A
#
# COMPACT_ATOMS: atom_id res chain seq x y z
N MET A 1 8.99 22.11 -0.38
CA MET A 1 7.98 21.05 -0.59
C MET A 1 8.67 19.69 -0.63
N ILE A 2 8.57 18.97 0.47
CA ILE A 2 9.02 17.61 0.70
C ILE A 2 7.77 16.76 0.91
N ILE A 3 7.67 15.63 0.21
CA ILE A 3 6.54 14.71 0.33
C ILE A 3 7.06 13.42 0.96
N GLY A 4 6.49 13.03 2.10
CA GLY A 4 6.69 11.69 2.66
C GLY A 4 5.84 10.68 1.92
N GLU A 5 6.48 9.78 1.17
CA GLU A 5 5.80 8.70 0.45
C GLU A 5 5.65 7.46 1.34
N VAL A 6 4.40 7.11 1.67
CA VAL A 6 4.08 5.87 2.38
C VAL A 6 3.93 4.71 1.40
N ALA A 7 3.49 4.99 0.16
CA ALA A 7 3.09 3.97 -0.81
C ALA A 7 2.06 3.00 -0.20
N GLN A 8 2.38 1.71 -0.18
CA GLN A 8 1.59 0.66 0.49
C GLN A 8 2.23 0.20 1.81
N SER A 9 3.17 0.93 2.40
CA SER A 9 3.91 0.44 3.60
C SER A 9 3.04 0.22 4.84
N HIS A 10 1.78 0.69 4.81
CA HIS A 10 0.78 0.53 5.85
C HIS A 10 0.21 -0.89 6.00
N ASP A 11 0.59 -1.83 5.13
CA ASP A 11 0.23 -3.25 5.25
C ASP A 11 -1.30 -3.54 5.28
N GLY A 12 -2.10 -2.68 4.63
CA GLY A 12 -3.58 -2.73 4.69
C GLY A 12 -4.17 -2.30 6.05
N SER A 13 -3.34 -1.87 7.01
CA SER A 13 -3.76 -1.44 8.33
C SER A 13 -4.00 0.07 8.40
N LEU A 14 -5.22 0.46 8.76
CA LEU A 14 -5.55 1.86 9.02
C LEU A 14 -4.72 2.43 10.18
N GLY A 15 -4.45 1.63 11.22
CA GLY A 15 -3.63 2.05 12.35
C GLY A 15 -2.18 2.37 11.93
N LEU A 16 -1.58 1.54 11.06
CA LEU A 16 -0.25 1.83 10.53
C LEU A 16 -0.25 3.04 9.61
N ALA A 17 -1.30 3.24 8.80
CA ALA A 17 -1.42 4.44 7.98
C ALA A 17 -1.42 5.72 8.82
N HIS A 18 -2.16 5.75 9.94
CA HIS A 18 -2.12 6.87 10.88
C HIS A 18 -0.75 7.03 11.54
N ALA A 19 -0.11 5.93 11.97
CA ALA A 19 1.23 6.01 12.55
C ALA A 19 2.27 6.58 11.57
N PHE A 20 2.16 6.28 10.27
CA PHE A 20 3.00 6.91 9.25
C PHE A 20 2.70 8.39 9.05
N ILE A 21 1.43 8.81 9.14
CA ILE A 21 1.07 10.23 9.07
C ILE A 21 1.75 11.00 10.20
N ASP A 22 1.63 10.50 11.43
CA ASP A 22 2.23 11.14 12.61
C ASP A 22 3.76 11.21 12.46
N ALA A 23 4.40 10.09 12.10
CA ALA A 23 5.86 10.04 11.92
C ALA A 23 6.38 10.98 10.83
N ILE A 24 5.66 11.11 9.71
CA ILE A 24 6.04 12.00 8.61
C ILE A 24 5.80 13.47 8.97
N ALA A 25 4.71 13.76 9.69
CA ALA A 25 4.44 15.10 10.20
C ALA A 25 5.52 15.54 11.20
N ASP A 26 5.91 14.67 12.13
CA ASP A 26 6.99 14.91 13.10
C ASP A 26 8.35 15.11 12.43
N ALA A 27 8.59 14.45 11.28
CA ALA A 27 9.78 14.64 10.46
C ALA A 27 9.79 15.97 9.67
N GLY A 28 8.67 16.73 9.67
CA GLY A 28 8.57 18.04 9.05
C GLY A 28 8.35 18.03 7.54
N ALA A 29 7.75 16.97 6.98
CA ALA A 29 7.36 16.97 5.57
C ALA A 29 6.17 17.91 5.31
N ASP A 30 6.11 18.48 4.10
CA ASP A 30 5.04 19.40 3.69
C ASP A 30 3.75 18.65 3.30
N ALA A 31 3.86 17.39 2.87
CA ALA A 31 2.72 16.55 2.50
C ALA A 31 3.02 15.06 2.73
N ILE A 32 1.96 14.26 2.85
CA ILE A 32 2.00 12.80 2.90
C ILE A 32 1.32 12.25 1.64
N LYS A 33 1.94 11.27 0.99
CA LYS A 33 1.37 10.59 -0.18
C LYS A 33 1.18 9.09 0.09
N PHE A 34 0.01 8.61 -0.27
CA PHE A 34 -0.36 7.19 -0.32
C PHE A 34 -0.58 6.77 -1.77
N GLN A 35 -0.46 5.48 -2.05
CA GLN A 35 -0.87 4.93 -3.33
C GLN A 35 -2.28 4.35 -3.20
N THR A 36 -3.19 4.84 -4.02
CA THR A 36 -4.52 4.24 -4.14
C THR A 36 -4.40 2.99 -5.00
N HIS A 37 -4.87 1.87 -4.46
CA HIS A 37 -4.99 0.64 -5.21
C HIS A 37 -6.41 0.11 -5.16
N ILE A 38 -6.89 -0.35 -6.30
CA ILE A 38 -8.14 -1.06 -6.52
C ILE A 38 -7.75 -2.30 -7.31
N ALA A 39 -7.46 -3.39 -6.60
CA ALA A 39 -6.89 -4.62 -7.17
C ALA A 39 -7.73 -5.15 -8.34
N ALA A 40 -9.06 -5.05 -8.25
CA ALA A 40 -9.98 -5.49 -9.30
C ALA A 40 -9.95 -4.60 -10.57
N ALA A 41 -9.51 -3.34 -10.46
CA ALA A 41 -9.39 -2.43 -11.59
C ALA A 41 -7.97 -2.40 -12.17
N GLU A 42 -6.95 -2.74 -11.37
CA GLU A 42 -5.53 -2.66 -11.72
C GLU A 42 -4.89 -4.01 -12.04
N SER A 43 -5.62 -5.11 -11.91
CA SER A 43 -5.07 -6.45 -12.06
C SER A 43 -6.11 -7.46 -12.54
N THR A 44 -5.62 -8.47 -13.26
CA THR A 44 -6.34 -9.73 -13.49
C THR A 44 -5.57 -10.94 -12.95
N PRO A 45 -6.22 -12.02 -12.48
CA PRO A 45 -5.54 -13.23 -12.02
C PRO A 45 -4.71 -13.94 -13.11
N ASP A 46 -5.07 -13.74 -14.38
CA ASP A 46 -4.44 -14.39 -15.53
C ASP A 46 -3.13 -13.72 -15.97
N GLU A 47 -2.78 -12.59 -15.37
CA GLU A 47 -1.49 -11.93 -15.61
C GLU A 47 -0.33 -12.85 -15.16
N PRO A 48 0.63 -13.17 -16.05
CA PRO A 48 1.65 -14.19 -15.78
C PRO A 48 2.61 -13.83 -14.64
N TRP A 49 2.63 -12.56 -14.22
CA TRP A 49 3.43 -12.07 -13.09
C TRP A 49 2.65 -12.00 -11.77
N ARG A 50 1.39 -12.46 -11.70
CA ARG A 50 0.60 -12.54 -10.46
C ARG A 50 0.90 -13.81 -9.65
N VAL A 51 2.17 -14.16 -9.59
CA VAL A 51 2.68 -15.31 -8.83
C VAL A 51 2.94 -14.94 -7.35
N LYS A 52 3.27 -15.94 -6.53
CA LYS A 52 3.67 -15.74 -5.14
C LYS A 52 4.92 -14.86 -5.06
N PHE A 53 4.86 -13.79 -4.28
CA PHE A 53 5.99 -12.89 -4.04
C PHE A 53 6.16 -12.51 -2.56
N SER A 54 5.09 -12.57 -1.76
CA SER A 54 5.16 -12.31 -0.32
C SER A 54 5.13 -13.63 0.47
N PRO A 55 5.62 -13.64 1.73
CA PRO A 55 5.51 -14.81 2.61
C PRO A 55 4.06 -15.10 3.05
N GLN A 56 3.22 -14.06 3.10
CA GLN A 56 1.86 -14.10 3.64
C GLN A 56 0.79 -14.44 2.61
N ASP A 57 0.97 -13.97 1.37
CA ASP A 57 -0.07 -14.01 0.34
C ASP A 57 0.25 -15.07 -0.72
N ALA A 58 -0.76 -15.77 -1.19
CA ALA A 58 -0.59 -16.83 -2.19
C ALA A 58 -0.22 -16.27 -3.56
N THR A 59 -0.78 -15.12 -3.92
CA THR A 59 -0.52 -14.42 -5.18
C THR A 59 -0.24 -12.94 -4.96
N ARG A 60 0.34 -12.29 -5.96
CA ARG A 60 0.49 -10.83 -5.95
C ARG A 60 -0.86 -10.10 -6.02
N TYR A 61 -1.90 -10.72 -6.59
CA TYR A 61 -3.25 -10.19 -6.55
C TYR A 61 -3.78 -10.15 -5.10
N ASP A 62 -3.63 -11.24 -4.35
CA ASP A 62 -4.09 -11.34 -2.96
C ASP A 62 -3.43 -10.30 -2.06
N TYR A 63 -2.14 -10.06 -2.27
CA TYR A 63 -1.45 -8.94 -1.62
C TYR A 63 -2.12 -7.61 -1.94
N TRP A 64 -2.27 -7.24 -3.22
CA TRP A 64 -2.89 -5.95 -3.56
C TRP A 64 -4.28 -5.81 -2.96
N LYS A 65 -5.05 -6.90 -2.95
CA LYS A 65 -6.38 -6.95 -2.38
C LYS A 65 -6.41 -6.81 -0.86
N ARG A 66 -5.39 -7.29 -0.16
CA ARG A 66 -5.21 -7.09 1.29
C ARG A 66 -4.76 -5.67 1.62
N MET A 67 -3.97 -5.07 0.73
CA MET A 67 -3.32 -3.78 0.95
C MET A 67 -4.20 -2.60 0.54
N GLU A 68 -5.21 -2.79 -0.32
CA GLU A 68 -6.15 -1.72 -0.70
C GLU A 68 -7.03 -1.28 0.48
N PHE A 69 -7.39 0.00 0.50
CA PHE A 69 -8.40 0.53 1.40
C PHE A 69 -9.78 0.53 0.73
N THR A 70 -10.83 0.36 1.54
CA THR A 70 -12.24 0.34 1.14
C THR A 70 -12.99 1.57 1.59
#